data_AF-A0A0B3BFT9-F1
#
_entry.id   AF-A0A0B3BFT9-F1
#
_cell.length_a   1.000
_cell.length_b   1.000
_cell.length_c   1.000
_cell.angle_alpha   90.00
_cell.angle_beta   90.00
_cell.angle_gamma   90.00
#
_symmetry.space_group_name_H-M   'P 1'
#
loop_
_entity.id
_entity.type
_entity.pdbx_description
1 polymer ?
#
loop_
_entity_poly.entity_id
_entity_poly.type
_entity_poly.pdbx_seq_one_letter_code
_entity_poly.pdbx_strand_id
1 'polypeptide(L)'
;MTAEEYMERLYKALLIYFGSAGSPLPMRTGGEVETQNIYAGREGCLRLAREFGVGLKDYAKEERERVMKESYSFLCVRLYNLRPPVDAKEWAKEIIKAWEERKHESI
;
A
#
# COMPACT_ATOMS: atom_id res chain seq x y z
N MET A 1 -14.57 7.48 -11.39
CA MET A 1 -13.63 6.45 -10.94
C MET A 1 -14.13 5.95 -9.60
N THR A 2 -14.31 4.65 -9.43
CA THR A 2 -14.70 4.04 -8.15
C THR A 2 -13.47 3.80 -7.28
N ALA A 3 -13.65 3.56 -5.98
CA ALA A 3 -12.59 3.19 -5.06
C ALA A 3 -11.94 1.83 -5.45
N GLU A 4 -12.72 0.94 -6.07
CA GLU A 4 -12.21 -0.32 -6.63
C GLU A 4 -11.30 -0.06 -7.82
N GLU A 5 -11.74 0.77 -8.78
CA GLU A 5 -10.91 1.18 -9.92
C GLU A 5 -9.65 1.89 -9.45
N TYR A 6 -9.73 2.68 -8.38
CA TYR A 6 -8.56 3.30 -7.74
C TYR A 6 -7.58 2.24 -7.19
N MET A 7 -8.07 1.27 -6.42
CA MET A 7 -7.24 0.17 -5.90
C MET A 7 -6.57 -0.63 -7.03
N GLU A 8 -7.31 -0.94 -8.09
CA GLU A 8 -6.76 -1.65 -9.25
C GLU A 8 -5.68 -0.85 -9.98
N ARG A 9 -5.91 0.44 -10.21
CA ARG A 9 -4.94 1.32 -10.87
C ARG A 9 -3.69 1.49 -10.01
N LEU A 10 -3.87 1.64 -8.69
CA LEU A 10 -2.77 1.70 -7.74
C LEU A 10 -1.97 0.40 -7.76
N TYR A 11 -2.63 -0.77 -7.74
CA TYR A 11 -1.96 -2.06 -7.82
C TYR A 11 -1.11 -2.18 -9.10
N LYS A 12 -1.67 -1.82 -10.27
CA LYS A 12 -0.93 -1.83 -11.54
C LYS A 12 0.28 -0.90 -11.52
N ALA A 13 0.13 0.31 -10.98
CA ALA A 13 1.23 1.26 -10.84
C ALA A 13 2.32 0.73 -9.88
N LEU A 14 1.92 0.12 -8.76
CA LEU A 14 2.83 -0.48 -7.80
C LEU A 14 3.53 -1.72 -8.35
N LEU A 15 2.88 -2.53 -9.19
CA LEU A 15 3.54 -3.63 -9.89
C LEU A 15 4.63 -3.14 -10.83
N ILE A 16 4.40 -2.04 -11.54
CA ILE A 16 5.44 -1.40 -12.35
C ILE A 16 6.56 -0.91 -11.44
N TYR A 17 6.25 -0.23 -10.33
CA TYR A 17 7.26 0.29 -9.40
C TYR A 17 8.09 -0.81 -8.72
N PHE A 18 7.44 -1.87 -8.20
CA PHE A 18 8.09 -3.04 -7.61
C PHE A 18 8.83 -3.89 -8.66
N GLY A 19 8.35 -3.92 -9.91
CA GLY A 19 9.00 -4.60 -11.02
C GLY A 19 10.18 -3.83 -11.62
N SER A 20 10.10 -2.49 -11.68
CA SER A 20 11.17 -1.61 -12.14
C SER A 20 12.25 -1.38 -11.08
N ALA A 21 11.89 -1.53 -9.79
CA ALA A 21 12.83 -1.53 -8.67
C ALA A 21 13.51 -2.90 -8.44
N GLY A 22 13.40 -3.82 -9.39
CA GLY A 22 13.92 -5.17 -9.23
C GLY A 22 13.13 -5.95 -8.18
N SER A 23 12.62 -7.11 -8.57
CA SER A 23 12.28 -8.11 -7.56
C SER A 23 13.46 -8.29 -6.61
N PRO A 24 13.29 -8.40 -5.27
CA PRO A 24 14.32 -8.98 -4.44
C PRO A 24 14.32 -10.49 -4.73
N LEU A 25 14.73 -10.88 -5.94
CA LEU A 25 15.47 -12.11 -6.05
C LEU A 25 16.84 -11.80 -5.43
N PRO A 26 17.36 -12.61 -4.50
CA PRO A 26 18.71 -12.44 -4.03
C PRO A 26 19.66 -12.70 -5.20
N MET A 27 20.05 -11.66 -5.94
CA MET A 27 21.11 -11.76 -6.94
C MET A 27 22.43 -11.41 -6.26
N ARG A 28 23.16 -12.48 -5.95
CA ARG A 28 24.54 -12.46 -5.49
C ARG A 28 25.42 -11.96 -6.65
N THR A 29 25.95 -10.73 -6.55
CA THR A 29 27.35 -10.31 -6.77
C THR A 29 27.46 -8.82 -7.12
N GLY A 30 28.23 -8.09 -6.31
CA GLY A 30 29.07 -6.94 -6.66
C GLY A 30 28.50 -5.86 -7.60
N GLY A 31 28.04 -4.75 -7.02
CA GLY A 31 27.74 -3.50 -7.73
C GLY A 31 26.37 -2.94 -7.36
N GLU A 32 26.32 -2.13 -6.30
CA GLU A 32 25.10 -1.54 -5.73
C GLU A 32 24.41 -0.61 -6.74
N VAL A 33 23.25 -1.04 -7.23
CA VAL A 33 22.17 -0.12 -7.63
C VAL A 33 21.00 -0.44 -6.72
N GLU A 34 21.03 0.12 -5.51
CA GLU A 34 19.88 0.13 -4.61
C GLU A 34 18.78 0.98 -5.24
N THR A 35 17.88 0.36 -5.99
CA THR A 35 16.56 0.95 -6.17
C THR A 35 15.85 0.83 -4.83
N GLN A 36 16.00 1.86 -3.99
CA GLN A 36 15.36 1.94 -2.67
C GLN A 36 13.84 2.01 -2.85
N ASN A 37 13.20 0.86 -2.98
CA ASN A 37 11.75 0.76 -2.94
C ASN A 37 11.29 1.27 -1.57
N ILE A 38 10.69 2.46 -1.55
CA ILE A 38 10.24 3.14 -0.33
C ILE A 38 9.11 2.42 0.40
N TYR A 39 8.52 1.41 -0.26
CA TYR A 39 7.52 0.51 0.30
C TYR A 39 8.13 -0.83 0.73
N ALA A 40 9.44 -1.04 0.65
CA ALA A 40 10.06 -2.27 1.11
C ALA A 40 10.01 -2.40 2.65
N GLY A 41 9.91 -3.66 3.11
CA GLY A 41 9.91 -3.99 4.53
C GLY A 41 8.66 -3.53 5.28
N ARG A 42 8.70 -3.62 6.61
CA ARG A 42 7.55 -3.34 7.48
C ARG A 42 7.10 -1.88 7.41
N GLU A 43 8.03 -0.94 7.59
CA GLU A 43 7.72 0.50 7.58
C GLU A 43 7.22 0.97 6.21
N GLY A 44 7.82 0.49 5.12
CA GLY A 44 7.35 0.77 3.78
C GLY A 44 5.93 0.24 3.52
N CYS A 45 5.61 -0.93 4.08
CA CYS A 45 4.26 -1.49 3.99
C CYS A 45 3.22 -0.68 4.77
N LEU A 46 3.55 -0.25 5.99
CA LEU A 46 2.70 0.65 6.77
C LEU A 46 2.52 2.01 6.09
N ARG A 47 3.59 2.54 5.47
CA ARG A 47 3.52 3.75 4.65
C ARG A 47 2.55 3.59 3.49
N LEU A 48 2.64 2.48 2.75
CA LEU A 48 1.73 2.19 1.65
C LEU A 48 0.27 2.14 2.14
N ALA A 49 0.01 1.47 3.27
CA ALA A 49 -1.32 1.40 3.86
C ALA A 49 -1.86 2.81 4.18
N ARG A 50 -1.02 3.68 4.75
CA ARG A 50 -1.38 5.06 5.08
C ARG A 50 -1.68 5.89 3.83
N GLU A 51 -0.83 5.85 2.82
CA GLU A 51 -1.01 6.60 1.56
C GLU A 51 -2.25 6.13 0.80
N PHE A 52 -2.48 4.82 0.75
CA PHE A 52 -3.72 4.25 0.22
C PHE A 52 -4.95 4.73 1.00
N GLY A 53 -4.86 4.76 2.33
CA GLY A 53 -5.92 5.30 3.19
C GLY A 53 -6.22 6.77 2.92
N VAL A 54 -5.21 7.59 2.65
CA VAL A 54 -5.40 8.99 2.23
C VAL A 54 -6.17 9.07 0.93
N GLY A 55 -5.80 8.28 -0.09
CA GLY A 55 -6.51 8.27 -1.38
C GLY A 55 -7.96 7.78 -1.27
N LEU A 56 -8.25 6.88 -0.33
CA LEU A 56 -9.60 6.40 -0.07
C LEU A 56 -10.56 7.45 0.55
N LYS A 57 -10.05 8.56 1.08
CA LYS A 57 -10.89 9.61 1.71
C LYS A 57 -11.83 10.29 0.74
N ASP A 58 -11.46 10.34 -0.55
CA ASP A 58 -12.20 11.06 -1.57
C ASP A 58 -13.46 10.30 -2.05
N TYR A 59 -13.68 9.08 -1.52
CA TYR A 59 -14.80 8.21 -1.87
C TYR A 59 -15.83 8.13 -0.74
N ALA A 60 -17.04 7.71 -1.10
CA ALA A 60 -18.14 7.49 -0.15
C ALA A 60 -17.73 6.51 0.96
N LYS A 61 -18.29 6.69 2.16
CA LYS A 61 -17.93 5.91 3.35
C LYS A 61 -18.07 4.41 3.12
N GLU A 62 -19.20 4.01 2.54
CA GLU A 62 -19.53 2.60 2.28
C GLU A 62 -18.54 1.98 1.29
N GLU A 63 -18.14 2.76 0.28
CA GLU A 63 -17.24 2.34 -0.78
C GLU A 63 -15.80 2.18 -0.26
N ARG A 64 -15.29 3.18 0.47
CA ARG A 64 -13.94 3.09 1.06
C ARG A 64 -13.83 2.01 2.13
N GLU A 65 -14.89 1.76 2.90
CA GLU A 65 -14.89 0.70 3.92
C GLU A 65 -14.89 -0.69 3.28
N ARG A 66 -15.62 -0.88 2.17
CA ARG A 66 -15.56 -2.11 1.37
C ARG A 66 -14.15 -2.34 0.84
N VAL A 67 -13.61 -1.36 0.15
CA VAL A 67 -12.28 -1.45 -0.48
C VAL A 67 -11.17 -1.63 0.56
N MET A 68 -11.26 -0.96 1.71
CA MET A 68 -10.32 -1.17 2.82
C MET A 68 -10.29 -2.64 3.26
N LYS A 69 -11.44 -3.30 3.42
CA LYS A 69 -11.51 -4.72 3.85
C LYS A 69 -10.84 -5.66 2.84
N GLU A 70 -10.96 -5.37 1.56
CA GLU A 70 -10.40 -6.19 0.48
C GLU A 70 -8.91 -5.91 0.23
N SER A 71 -8.47 -4.69 0.53
CA SER A 71 -7.15 -4.17 0.19
C SER A 71 -5.98 -4.95 0.75
N TYR A 72 -6.11 -5.61 1.91
CA TYR A 72 -5.01 -6.41 2.46
C TYR A 72 -4.65 -7.58 1.53
N SER A 73 -5.66 -8.34 1.11
CA SER A 73 -5.46 -9.47 0.19
C SER A 73 -5.05 -9.00 -1.20
N PHE A 74 -5.62 -7.88 -1.67
CA PHE A 74 -5.42 -7.42 -3.04
C PHE A 74 -4.09 -6.68 -3.24
N LEU A 75 -3.71 -5.81 -2.29
CA LEU A 75 -2.47 -5.03 -2.34
C LEU A 75 -1.37 -5.71 -1.54
N CYS A 76 -1.53 -5.82 -0.22
CA CYS A 76 -0.44 -6.24 0.67
C CYS A 76 0.03 -7.67 0.40
N VAL A 77 -0.87 -8.65 0.32
CA VAL A 77 -0.48 -10.05 0.09
C VAL A 77 0.15 -10.24 -1.30
N ARG A 78 -0.41 -9.60 -2.33
CA ARG A 78 0.07 -9.76 -3.72
C ARG A 78 1.38 -9.02 -3.98
N LEU A 79 1.52 -7.78 -3.51
CA LEU A 79 2.74 -6.98 -3.73
C LEU A 79 3.96 -7.55 -2.99
N TYR A 80 3.74 -8.23 -1.86
CA TYR A 80 4.80 -8.79 -1.03
C TYR A 80 4.96 -10.30 -1.22
N ASN A 81 4.60 -10.83 -2.40
CA ASN A 81 4.82 -12.24 -2.78
C ASN A 81 4.36 -13.25 -1.71
N LEU A 82 3.13 -13.05 -1.19
CA LEU A 82 2.52 -13.91 -0.16
C LEU A 82 3.25 -13.90 1.20
N ARG A 83 4.20 -12.99 1.40
CA ARG A 83 4.93 -12.81 2.66
C ARG A 83 4.80 -11.35 3.13
N PRO A 84 3.56 -10.91 3.45
CA PRO A 84 3.35 -9.56 3.91
C PRO A 84 4.15 -9.30 5.20
N PRO A 85 4.85 -8.16 5.31
CA PRO A 85 5.67 -7.84 6.48
C PRO A 85 4.83 -7.37 7.68
N VAL A 86 3.52 -7.22 7.51
CA VAL A 86 2.54 -6.81 8.51
C VAL A 86 1.29 -7.68 8.41
N ASP A 87 0.56 -7.81 9.51
CA ASP A 87 -0.73 -8.49 9.51
C ASP A 87 -1.89 -7.58 9.01
N ALA A 88 -3.05 -8.19 8.77
CA ALA A 88 -4.23 -7.47 8.30
C ALA A 88 -4.75 -6.40 9.27
N LYS A 89 -4.54 -6.58 10.58
CA LYS A 89 -4.96 -5.63 11.61
C LYS A 89 -4.07 -4.41 11.60
N GLU A 90 -2.75 -4.60 11.51
CA GLU A 90 -1.77 -3.52 11.37
C GLU A 90 -2.03 -2.69 10.10
N TRP A 91 -2.27 -3.37 8.98
CA TRP A 91 -2.63 -2.74 7.70
C TRP A 91 -3.89 -1.87 7.81
N ALA A 92 -4.99 -2.44 8.33
CA ALA A 92 -6.25 -1.71 8.50
C ALA A 92 -6.12 -0.54 9.47
N LYS A 93 -5.36 -0.71 10.57
CA LYS A 93 -5.13 0.33 11.56
C LYS A 93 -4.45 1.55 10.94
N GLU A 94 -3.45 1.37 10.09
CA GLU A 94 -2.77 2.49 9.42
C GLU A 94 -3.67 3.22 8.42
N ILE A 95 -4.54 2.49 7.70
CA ILE A 95 -5.55 3.11 6.83
C ILE A 95 -6.52 3.98 7.65
N ILE A 96 -7.03 3.45 8.76
CA ILE A 96 -7.98 4.17 9.63
C ILE A 96 -7.30 5.40 10.24
N LYS A 97 -6.05 5.26 10.71
CA LYS A 97 -5.26 6.37 11.23
C LYS A 97 -5.14 7.49 10.20
N ALA A 98 -4.89 7.15 8.94
CA ALA A 98 -4.86 8.12 7.86
C ALA A 98 -6.18 8.89 7.79
N TRP A 99 -7.34 8.23 7.94
CA TRP A 99 -8.66 8.89 7.94
C TRP A 99 -8.86 9.92 9.06
N GLU A 100 -8.34 9.62 10.24
CA GLU A 100 -8.46 10.47 11.42
C GLU A 100 -7.53 11.69 11.36
N GLU A 101 -6.32 11.55 10.82
CA GLU A 101 -5.29 12.61 10.81
C GLU A 101 -5.67 13.88 10.02
N ARG A 102 -6.51 13.82 8.96
CA ARG A 102 -6.96 15.06 8.27
C ARG A 102 -8.02 15.86 9.03
N LYS A 103 -8.67 15.30 10.05
CA LYS A 103 -9.69 16.06 10.80
C LYS A 103 -9.07 17.25 11.56
N HIS A 104 -7.75 17.25 11.79
CA HIS A 104 -7.04 18.32 12.48
C HIS A 104 -6.47 19.42 11.57
N GLU A 105 -6.58 19.31 10.24
CA GLU A 105 -6.13 20.35 9.29
C GLU A 105 -7.26 21.30 8.87
N SER A 106 -8.41 21.24 9.54
CA SER A 106 -9.52 22.19 9.38
C SER A 106 -9.56 23.13 10.59
N ILE A 107 -8.69 24.15 10.59
CA ILE A 107 -8.76 25.34 11.46
C ILE A 107 -8.62 26.56 10.56
#